data_AF-A0A7Z2SVX7-F1
#
_entry.id   AF-A0A7Z2SVX7-F1
#
_cell.length_a   1.000
_cell.length_b   1.000
_cell.length_c   1.000
_cell.angle_alpha   90.00
_cell.angle_beta   90.00
_cell.angle_gamma   90.00
#
_symmetry.space_group_name_H-M   'P 1'
#
loop_
_entity.id
_entity.type
_entity.pdbx_description
1 polymer ?
#
loop_
_entity_poly.entity_id
_entity_poly.type
_entity_poly.pdbx_seq_one_letter_code
_entity_poly.pdbx_strand_id
1 'polypeptide(L)'
;MLKKSLFFSVLVLFLLAACSEAEGTEPWKAAVIGKLPDFSDETVDFSSYSLKEWTEDGSLSDQYDALFVMPDQFAEASQDKYVSMFKESSVPVVFVKSEKRHLPFVTEGMDYEATPDAAKADYFATIYEWTGGEENREDVWYIEDTEDDSANYQHLLEKLASIQ
;
A
#
# COMPACT_ATOMS: atom_id res chain seq x y z
N MET A 1 -11.11 -27.12 -58.38
CA MET A 1 -10.92 -27.69 -57.02
C MET A 1 -9.86 -26.87 -56.31
N LEU A 2 -10.25 -25.75 -55.70
CA LEU A 2 -9.36 -24.95 -54.84
C LEU A 2 -9.61 -25.41 -53.40
N LYS A 3 -8.67 -26.11 -52.78
CA LYS A 3 -8.80 -26.45 -51.35
C LYS A 3 -7.44 -26.43 -50.65
N LYS A 4 -7.41 -25.56 -49.63
CA LYS A 4 -6.72 -25.73 -48.35
C LYS A 4 -5.19 -25.77 -48.42
N SER A 5 -4.56 -24.65 -48.71
CA SER A 5 -3.17 -24.45 -48.22
C SER A 5 -2.82 -23.02 -47.83
N LEU A 6 -3.69 -22.02 -48.09
CA LEU A 6 -3.34 -20.62 -47.86
C LEU A 6 -3.93 -19.99 -46.59
N PHE A 7 -4.76 -20.72 -45.83
CA PHE A 7 -5.44 -20.17 -44.65
C PHE A 7 -4.68 -20.31 -43.33
N PHE A 8 -3.65 -21.16 -43.28
CA PHE A 8 -2.88 -21.37 -42.04
C PHE A 8 -1.76 -20.32 -41.86
N SER A 9 -1.32 -19.68 -42.94
CA SER A 9 -0.20 -18.73 -42.90
C SER A 9 -0.60 -17.34 -42.39
N VAL A 10 -1.88 -16.97 -42.39
CA VAL A 10 -2.35 -15.65 -41.94
C VAL A 10 -2.69 -15.65 -40.44
N LEU A 11 -3.01 -16.81 -39.86
CA LEU A 11 -3.36 -16.92 -38.43
C LEU A 11 -2.13 -16.82 -37.50
N VAL A 12 -0.93 -17.17 -38.00
CA VAL A 12 0.31 -17.14 -37.22
C VAL A 12 0.89 -15.73 -37.11
N LEU A 13 0.58 -14.80 -38.03
CA LEU A 13 1.07 -13.43 -37.98
C LEU A 13 0.39 -12.56 -36.89
N PHE A 14 -0.77 -12.94 -36.38
CA PHE A 14 -1.47 -12.19 -35.33
C PHE A 14 -0.95 -12.48 -33.91
N LEU A 15 -0.10 -13.50 -33.72
CA LEU A 15 0.46 -13.85 -32.42
C LEU A 15 1.72 -13.05 -32.04
N LEU A 16 2.22 -12.16 -32.93
CA LEU A 16 3.45 -11.41 -32.73
C LEU A 16 3.24 -9.92 -32.40
N ALA A 17 1.99 -9.47 -32.24
CA ALA A 17 1.66 -8.05 -32.00
C ALA A 17 1.21 -7.74 -30.55
N ALA A 18 1.71 -8.50 -29.57
CA ALA A 18 1.48 -8.23 -28.15
C ALA A 18 2.80 -8.26 -27.36
N CYS A 19 3.80 -7.54 -27.86
CA CYS A 19 4.84 -6.99 -27.01
C CYS A 19 4.50 -5.50 -26.96
N SER A 20 3.71 -5.08 -25.97
CA SER A 20 3.76 -3.66 -25.61
C SER A 20 5.17 -3.44 -25.08
N GLU A 21 5.97 -2.66 -25.79
CA GLU A 21 7.11 -1.99 -25.16
C GLU A 21 6.53 -1.28 -23.93
N ALA A 22 6.94 -1.73 -22.74
CA ALA A 22 6.65 -1.01 -21.52
C ALA A 22 7.42 0.32 -21.64
N GLU A 23 6.75 1.34 -22.18
CA GLU A 23 7.18 2.72 -21.94
C GLU A 23 7.31 2.84 -20.42
N GLY A 24 8.53 3.14 -19.94
CA GLY A 24 8.86 3.11 -18.53
C GLY A 24 7.85 3.92 -17.74
N THR A 25 6.96 3.23 -17.03
CA THR A 25 6.03 3.86 -16.11
C THR A 25 6.87 4.48 -15.00
N GLU A 26 6.68 5.77 -14.78
CA GLU A 26 7.28 6.44 -13.62
C GLU A 26 6.92 5.66 -12.35
N PRO A 27 7.89 5.35 -11.48
CA PRO A 27 7.61 4.65 -10.23
C PRO A 27 6.59 5.43 -9.39
N TRP A 28 5.66 4.73 -8.77
CA TRP A 28 4.75 5.37 -7.82
C TRP A 28 5.50 5.71 -6.54
N LYS A 29 5.06 6.75 -5.83
CA LYS A 29 5.79 7.35 -4.71
C LYS A 29 5.18 6.94 -3.39
N ALA A 30 5.98 6.30 -2.55
CA ALA A 30 5.60 5.93 -1.19
C ALA A 30 6.27 6.87 -0.17
N ALA A 31 5.46 7.58 0.61
CA ALA A 31 5.95 8.26 1.80
C ALA A 31 6.17 7.24 2.92
N VAL A 32 7.26 7.37 3.68
CA VAL A 32 7.57 6.45 4.79
C VAL A 32 7.78 7.22 6.09
N ILE A 33 6.89 7.01 7.05
CA ILE A 33 7.02 7.44 8.44
C ILE A 33 7.73 6.34 9.23
N GLY A 34 8.99 6.59 9.55
CA GLY A 34 9.88 5.69 10.28
C GLY A 34 11.04 5.20 9.43
N LYS A 35 11.58 4.03 9.76
CA LYS A 35 12.72 3.47 9.02
C LYS A 35 12.30 3.01 7.62
N LEU A 36 13.02 3.44 6.58
CA LEU A 36 12.83 2.94 5.21
C LEU A 36 12.88 1.39 5.16
N PRO A 37 12.01 0.76 4.36
CA PRO A 37 12.00 -0.69 4.21
C PRO A 37 13.32 -1.17 3.61
N ASP A 38 13.81 -2.33 4.09
CA ASP A 38 14.97 -3.01 3.51
C ASP A 38 14.53 -3.84 2.29
N PHE A 39 13.99 -3.14 1.30
CA PHE A 39 13.37 -3.68 0.11
C PHE A 39 13.42 -2.62 -0.99
N SER A 40 13.66 -3.06 -2.23
CA SER A 40 13.71 -2.18 -3.40
C SER A 40 13.00 -2.84 -4.57
N ASP A 41 12.19 -2.07 -5.29
CA ASP A 41 11.50 -2.50 -6.50
C ASP A 41 11.47 -1.33 -7.49
N GLU A 42 11.59 -1.62 -8.80
CA GLU A 42 11.66 -0.57 -9.82
C GLU A 42 10.34 0.18 -10.02
N THR A 43 9.23 -0.35 -9.51
CA THR A 43 7.89 0.22 -9.65
C THR A 43 7.55 1.21 -8.54
N VAL A 44 8.32 1.28 -7.46
CA VAL A 44 8.05 2.16 -6.31
C VAL A 44 9.30 2.92 -5.86
N ASP A 45 9.14 4.20 -5.56
CA ASP A 45 10.14 5.04 -4.91
C ASP A 45 9.75 5.33 -3.46
N PHE A 46 10.49 4.77 -2.51
CA PHE A 46 10.30 5.02 -1.07
C PHE A 46 11.10 6.23 -0.62
N SER A 47 10.42 7.22 -0.07
CA SER A 47 11.05 8.42 0.47
C SER A 47 10.64 8.66 1.93
N SER A 48 11.58 9.16 2.71
CA SER A 48 11.33 9.49 4.11
C SER A 48 10.31 10.63 4.21
N TYR A 49 9.39 10.48 5.15
CA TYR A 49 8.40 11.50 5.52
C TYR A 49 8.18 11.43 7.04
N SER A 50 7.81 12.53 7.67
CA SER A 50 7.58 12.56 9.12
C SER A 50 6.16 12.97 9.48
N LEU A 51 5.71 12.52 10.65
CA LEU A 51 4.42 12.97 11.24
C LEU A 51 4.37 14.49 11.39
N LYS A 52 5.52 15.11 11.68
CA LYS A 52 5.63 16.57 11.78
C LYS A 52 5.42 17.24 10.43
N GLU A 53 6.11 16.80 9.38
CA GLU A 53 5.94 17.32 8.02
C GLU A 53 4.49 17.15 7.56
N TRP A 54 3.86 16.00 7.85
CA TRP A 54 2.46 15.79 7.50
C TRP A 54 1.52 16.78 8.18
N THR A 55 1.79 17.11 9.45
CA THR A 55 0.98 18.05 10.23
C THR A 55 1.16 19.50 9.73
N GLU A 56 2.34 19.85 9.24
CA GLU A 56 2.67 21.22 8.80
C GLU A 56 2.25 21.48 7.34
N ASP A 57 2.38 20.49 6.44
CA ASP A 57 2.19 20.68 5.00
C ASP A 57 0.82 20.20 4.49
N GLY A 58 0.23 19.14 5.08
CA GLY A 58 -1.11 18.63 4.74
C GLY A 58 -1.32 18.07 3.32
N SER A 59 -0.33 18.17 2.42
CA SER A 59 -0.46 17.85 0.99
C SER A 59 0.15 16.50 0.62
N LEU A 60 -0.38 15.42 1.23
CA LEU A 60 0.13 14.06 1.04
C LEU A 60 -0.15 13.54 -0.38
N SER A 61 -1.39 13.68 -0.86
CA SER A 61 -1.83 13.22 -2.19
C SER A 61 -1.24 13.97 -3.38
N ASP A 62 -0.66 15.16 -3.16
CA ASP A 62 -0.02 15.91 -4.25
C ASP A 62 1.38 15.37 -4.59
N GLN A 63 1.96 14.57 -3.68
CA GLN A 63 3.36 14.13 -3.75
C GLN A 63 3.52 12.61 -3.70
N TYR A 64 2.55 11.92 -3.10
CA TYR A 64 2.63 10.50 -2.78
C TYR A 64 1.36 9.78 -3.19
N ASP A 65 1.51 8.50 -3.53
CA ASP A 65 0.40 7.62 -3.90
C ASP A 65 -0.02 6.69 -2.74
N ALA A 66 0.86 6.49 -1.75
CA ALA A 66 0.53 5.85 -0.47
C ALA A 66 1.47 6.28 0.66
N LEU A 67 1.04 6.03 1.90
CA LEU A 67 1.81 6.29 3.12
C LEU A 67 2.10 4.99 3.86
N PHE A 68 3.36 4.77 4.23
CA PHE A 68 3.81 3.62 5.00
C PHE A 68 4.17 4.10 6.40
N VAL A 69 3.64 3.42 7.41
CA VAL A 69 3.97 3.63 8.82
C VAL A 69 4.69 2.39 9.32
N MET A 70 5.90 2.61 9.84
CA MET A 70 6.83 1.54 10.19
C MET A 70 6.83 1.28 11.71
N PRO A 71 7.25 0.08 12.16
CA PRO A 71 7.14 -0.32 13.56
C PRO A 71 7.78 0.63 14.57
N ASP A 72 8.90 1.27 14.19
CA ASP A 72 9.63 2.19 15.06
C ASP A 72 8.85 3.48 15.38
N GLN A 73 7.76 3.76 14.66
CA GLN A 73 6.92 4.94 14.85
C GLN A 73 5.58 4.63 15.52
N PHE A 74 5.24 3.36 15.78
CA PHE A 74 3.88 3.02 16.21
C PHE A 74 3.45 3.65 17.54
N ALA A 75 4.36 3.74 18.52
CA ALA A 75 4.09 4.40 19.79
C ALA A 75 3.80 5.90 19.62
N GLU A 76 4.45 6.57 18.67
CA GLU A 76 4.16 7.98 18.40
C GLU A 76 2.91 8.16 17.52
N ALA A 77 2.82 7.39 16.44
CA ALA A 77 1.75 7.45 15.46
C ALA A 77 0.37 7.10 16.05
N SER A 78 0.31 6.31 17.13
CA SER A 78 -0.94 5.97 17.83
C SER A 78 -1.41 7.04 18.81
N GLN A 79 -0.70 8.16 18.97
CA GLN A 79 -1.20 9.27 19.80
C GLN A 79 -2.46 9.88 19.18
N ASP A 80 -3.47 10.15 20.02
CA ASP A 80 -4.77 10.72 19.63
C ASP A 80 -4.67 11.93 18.69
N LYS A 81 -3.62 12.75 18.85
CA LYS A 81 -3.38 13.94 18.01
C LYS A 81 -3.20 13.63 16.51
N TYR A 82 -2.87 12.40 16.14
CA TYR A 82 -2.69 11.97 14.75
C TYR A 82 -3.88 11.16 14.21
N VAL A 83 -4.84 10.76 15.05
CA VAL A 83 -5.95 9.87 14.66
C VAL A 83 -6.77 10.44 13.51
N SER A 84 -7.13 11.73 13.57
CA SER A 84 -7.85 12.40 12.48
C SER A 84 -7.06 12.41 11.17
N MET A 85 -5.73 12.56 11.23
CA MET A 85 -4.89 12.58 10.04
C MET A 85 -4.86 11.24 9.34
N PHE A 86 -4.74 10.14 10.09
CA PHE A 86 -4.82 8.80 9.52
C PHE A 86 -6.21 8.49 8.97
N LYS A 87 -7.27 8.86 9.70
CA LYS A 87 -8.65 8.68 9.25
C LYS A 87 -8.96 9.43 7.97
N GLU A 88 -8.46 10.65 7.84
CA GLU A 88 -8.77 11.56 6.73
C GLU A 88 -7.67 11.58 5.67
N SER A 89 -6.75 10.60 5.71
CA SER A 89 -5.67 10.48 4.75
C SER A 89 -6.22 10.44 3.32
N SER A 90 -5.65 11.28 2.45
CA SER A 90 -6.05 11.35 1.04
C SER A 90 -5.43 10.25 0.17
N VAL A 91 -4.61 9.39 0.77
CA VAL A 91 -4.00 8.21 0.14
C VAL A 91 -4.11 7.01 1.07
N PRO A 92 -4.04 5.77 0.55
CA PRO A 92 -4.00 4.57 1.39
C PRO A 92 -2.85 4.61 2.40
N VAL A 93 -3.14 4.21 3.64
CA VAL A 93 -2.16 4.10 4.71
C VAL A 93 -1.84 2.64 4.98
N VAL A 94 -0.56 2.30 4.96
CA VAL A 94 -0.03 0.95 5.19
C VAL A 94 0.63 0.90 6.56
N PHE A 95 0.12 0.05 7.45
CA PHE A 95 0.73 -0.23 8.74
C PHE A 95 1.52 -1.54 8.65
N VAL A 96 2.85 -1.43 8.52
CA VAL A 96 3.74 -2.57 8.26
C VAL A 96 4.10 -3.28 9.57
N LYS A 97 3.83 -4.58 9.66
CA LYS A 97 4.08 -5.47 10.80
C LYS A 97 3.40 -5.03 12.09
N SER A 98 2.25 -4.37 11.97
CA SER A 98 1.42 -4.02 13.13
C SER A 98 0.67 -5.25 13.64
N GLU A 99 1.03 -5.71 14.84
CA GLU A 99 0.31 -6.77 15.59
C GLU A 99 -1.11 -6.34 15.98
N LYS A 100 -1.38 -5.03 15.90
CA LYS A 100 -2.63 -4.37 16.29
C LYS A 100 -3.41 -3.85 15.08
N ARG A 101 -2.96 -4.18 13.87
CA ARG A 101 -3.53 -3.72 12.58
C ARG A 101 -3.57 -2.19 12.53
N HIS A 102 -4.64 -1.61 11.98
CA HIS A 102 -4.83 -0.16 11.89
C HIS A 102 -5.43 0.46 13.17
N LEU A 103 -5.98 -0.35 14.10
CA LEU A 103 -6.89 0.13 15.14
C LEU A 103 -6.30 1.23 16.05
N PRO A 104 -5.07 1.12 16.58
CA PRO A 104 -4.49 2.17 17.44
C PRO A 104 -4.23 3.50 16.71
N PHE A 105 -4.16 3.48 15.38
CA PHE A 105 -3.84 4.67 14.59
C PHE A 105 -5.08 5.44 14.16
N VAL A 106 -6.24 4.78 14.14
CA VAL A 106 -7.51 5.36 13.71
C VAL A 106 -8.59 5.29 14.80
N THR A 107 -8.22 5.07 16.06
CA THR A 107 -9.18 5.05 17.18
C THR A 107 -8.65 5.87 18.34
N GLU A 108 -9.37 6.93 18.71
CA GLU A 108 -9.03 7.74 19.88
C GLU A 108 -9.05 6.87 21.15
N GLY A 109 -8.09 7.12 22.04
CA GLY A 109 -7.92 6.40 23.30
C GLY A 109 -7.30 5.01 23.15
N MET A 110 -6.87 4.60 21.96
CA MET A 110 -6.10 3.37 21.73
C MET A 110 -4.62 3.67 21.56
N ASP A 111 -3.87 3.57 22.64
CA ASP A 111 -2.40 3.62 22.61
C ASP A 111 -1.84 2.28 22.10
N TYR A 112 -0.81 2.32 21.25
CA TYR A 112 -0.24 1.09 20.66
C TYR A 112 0.43 0.19 21.72
N GLU A 113 1.00 0.73 22.79
CA GLU A 113 1.65 -0.09 23.83
C GLU A 113 0.64 -0.71 24.80
N ALA A 114 -0.49 -0.05 25.02
CA ALA A 114 -1.55 -0.51 25.93
C ALA A 114 -2.60 -1.40 25.27
N THR A 115 -2.76 -1.33 23.96
CA THR A 115 -3.77 -2.11 23.22
C THR A 115 -3.34 -3.57 23.11
N PRO A 116 -4.18 -4.57 23.43
CA PRO A 116 -3.82 -5.98 23.22
C PRO A 116 -3.62 -6.31 21.74
N ASP A 117 -2.76 -7.27 21.46
CA ASP A 117 -2.57 -7.76 20.09
C ASP A 117 -3.87 -8.31 19.51
N ALA A 118 -4.07 -8.13 18.20
CA ALA A 118 -5.20 -8.75 17.54
C ALA A 118 -4.99 -10.26 17.55
N ALA A 119 -5.98 -11.03 18.01
CA ALA A 119 -5.93 -12.49 18.21
C ALA A 119 -5.60 -13.35 16.95
N LYS A 120 -5.33 -12.70 15.81
CA LYS A 120 -4.97 -13.26 14.50
C LYS A 120 -4.14 -12.24 13.70
N ALA A 121 -3.00 -11.80 14.21
CA ALA A 121 -2.12 -10.89 13.48
C ALA A 121 -0.98 -11.66 12.79
N ASP A 122 -1.32 -12.66 11.98
CA ASP A 122 -0.36 -13.30 11.05
C ASP A 122 -0.25 -12.45 9.76
N TYR A 123 -0.34 -11.13 9.90
CA TYR A 123 -0.36 -10.20 8.78
C TYR A 123 0.92 -9.40 8.76
N PHE A 124 1.58 -9.42 7.61
CA PHE A 124 2.73 -8.57 7.35
C PHE A 124 2.33 -7.10 7.27
N ALA A 125 1.16 -6.76 6.74
CA ALA A 125 0.71 -5.38 6.65
C ALA A 125 -0.81 -5.26 6.67
N THR A 126 -1.29 -4.10 7.12
CA THR A 126 -2.68 -3.68 6.95
C THR A 126 -2.72 -2.46 6.05
N ILE A 127 -3.51 -2.51 4.98
CA ILE A 127 -3.82 -1.34 4.14
C ILE A 127 -5.16 -0.79 4.64
N TYR A 128 -5.17 0.48 5.02
CA TYR A 128 -6.33 1.22 5.47
C TYR A 128 -6.62 2.34 4.47
N GLU A 129 -7.85 2.41 4.00
CA GLU A 129 -8.33 3.51 3.17
C GLU A 129 -9.66 4.03 3.71
N TRP A 130 -9.75 5.35 3.82
CA TRP A 130 -11.00 6.01 4.12
C TRP A 130 -11.73 6.36 2.83
N THR A 131 -12.83 5.66 2.54
CA THR A 131 -13.60 5.89 1.33
C THR A 131 -14.76 6.87 1.51
N GLY A 132 -15.05 7.25 2.76
CA GLY A 132 -16.07 8.26 3.10
C GLY A 132 -17.50 7.83 2.77
N GLY A 133 -18.48 8.57 3.31
CA GLY A 133 -19.92 8.33 3.07
C GLY A 133 -20.78 8.49 4.32
N GLU A 134 -22.11 8.36 4.17
CA GLU A 134 -23.08 8.54 5.27
C GLU A 134 -22.90 7.54 6.43
N GLU A 135 -22.20 6.42 6.20
CA GLU A 135 -21.99 5.35 7.19
C GLU A 135 -20.56 5.26 7.75
N ASN A 136 -19.66 6.21 7.44
CA ASN A 136 -18.24 6.11 7.82
C ASN A 136 -17.61 4.78 7.39
N ARG A 137 -17.59 4.50 6.08
CA ARG A 137 -17.01 3.26 5.56
C ARG A 137 -15.50 3.39 5.42
N GLU A 138 -14.80 2.44 6.02
CA GLU A 138 -13.37 2.18 5.86
C GLU A 138 -13.22 0.90 5.02
N ASP A 139 -12.26 0.92 4.10
CA ASP A 139 -11.84 -0.28 3.37
C ASP A 139 -10.49 -0.74 3.92
N VAL A 140 -10.43 -2.02 4.30
CA VAL A 140 -9.27 -2.59 4.98
C VAL A 140 -8.88 -3.90 4.29
N TRP A 141 -7.61 -3.98 3.89
CA TRP A 141 -7.01 -5.20 3.36
C TRP A 141 -5.85 -5.67 4.23
N TYR A 142 -5.66 -6.97 4.27
CA TYR A 142 -4.61 -7.61 5.05
C TYR A 142 -3.67 -8.38 4.13
N ILE A 143 -2.37 -8.16 4.30
CA ILE A 143 -1.32 -8.91 3.62
C ILE A 143 -0.83 -9.99 4.58
N GLU A 144 -0.99 -11.26 4.20
CA GLU A 144 -0.50 -12.40 4.99
C GLU A 144 1.03 -12.35 5.13
N ASP A 145 1.54 -12.73 6.29
CA ASP A 145 2.97 -12.87 6.52
C ASP A 145 3.45 -14.28 6.10
N THR A 146 4.29 -14.36 5.08
CA THR A 146 4.89 -15.62 4.62
C THR A 146 6.29 -15.88 5.19
N GLU A 147 6.70 -15.17 6.24
CA GLU A 147 8.07 -15.16 6.82
C GLU A 147 9.18 -14.68 5.85
N ASP A 148 8.82 -14.27 4.63
CA ASP A 148 9.69 -13.68 3.62
C ASP A 148 9.26 -12.24 3.36
N ASP A 149 9.98 -11.30 3.97
CA ASP A 149 9.70 -9.88 3.84
C ASP A 149 9.67 -9.41 2.39
N SER A 150 10.53 -9.94 1.51
CA SER A 150 10.58 -9.51 0.11
C SER A 150 9.33 -9.96 -0.63
N ALA A 151 8.89 -11.20 -0.43
CA ALA A 151 7.64 -11.69 -1.00
C ALA A 151 6.42 -10.94 -0.45
N ASN A 152 6.42 -10.65 0.85
CA ASN A 152 5.35 -9.89 1.50
C ASN A 152 5.25 -8.47 0.94
N TYR A 153 6.37 -7.77 0.73
CA TYR A 153 6.37 -6.46 0.09
C TYR A 153 5.86 -6.53 -1.35
N GLN A 154 6.25 -7.54 -2.13
CA GLN A 154 5.74 -7.71 -3.50
C GLN A 154 4.21 -7.86 -3.53
N HIS A 155 3.64 -8.74 -2.70
CA HIS A 155 2.18 -8.88 -2.60
C HIS A 155 1.48 -7.60 -2.12
N LEU A 156 2.11 -6.86 -1.21
CA LEU A 156 1.62 -5.56 -0.77
C LEU A 156 1.59 -4.54 -1.92
N LEU A 157 2.65 -4.44 -2.71
CA LEU A 157 2.70 -3.53 -3.88
C LEU A 157 1.66 -3.92 -4.93
N GLU A 158 1.53 -5.21 -5.27
CA GLU A 158 0.50 -5.72 -6.18
C GLU A 158 -0.90 -5.36 -5.69
N LYS A 159 -1.14 -5.49 -4.38
CA LYS A 159 -2.42 -5.17 -3.80
C LYS A 159 -2.73 -3.67 -3.87
N LEU A 160 -1.77 -2.81 -3.56
CA LEU A 160 -1.91 -1.35 -3.67
C LEU A 160 -2.21 -0.93 -5.11
N ALA A 161 -1.49 -1.49 -6.09
CA ALA A 161 -1.73 -1.22 -7.51
C ALA A 161 -3.14 -1.67 -7.99
N SER A 162 -3.79 -2.61 -7.29
CA SER A 162 -5.13 -3.11 -7.65
C SER A 162 -6.29 -2.26 -7.11
N ILE A 163 -6.02 -1.36 -6.16
CA ILE A 163 -7.05 -0.54 -5.49
C ILE A 163 -6.98 0.95 -5.87
N GLN A 164 -5.96 1.35 -6.63
CA GLN A 164 -5.84 2.64 -7.29
C GLN A 164 -6.56 2.62 -8.65
#